data_AF-A0A9N9PCT5-F1
#
_entry.id   AF-A0A9N9PCT5-F1
#
_cell.length_a   1.000
_cell.length_b   1.000
_cell.length_c   1.000
_cell.angle_alpha   90.00
_cell.angle_beta   90.00
_cell.angle_gamma   90.00
#
_symmetry.space_group_name_H-M   'P 1'
#
loop_
_entity.id
_entity.type
_entity.pdbx_description
1 polymer ?
#
loop_
_entity_poly.entity_id
_entity_poly.type
_entity_poly.pdbx_seq_one_letter_code
_entity_poly.pdbx_strand_id
1 'polypeptide(L)'
;PKKRRWEVNGAIQPNIVHAVYFVDPTEESRPLLEKIQEGQFVALHGARASGKSTRVHQIQKQLNDEGYPFKNPNFTLEQVQFLYKEFEDEYNLTIDQE
;
A
#
# COMPACT_ATOMS: atom_id res chain seq x y z
N PRO A 1 21.94 5.03 23.20
CA PRO A 1 21.05 5.32 22.03
C PRO A 1 21.13 4.19 20.99
N LYS A 2 20.00 3.57 20.64
CA LYS A 2 19.97 2.61 19.50
C LYS A 2 20.26 3.38 18.21
N LYS A 3 21.35 3.05 17.52
CA LYS A 3 21.70 3.67 16.23
C LYS A 3 20.62 3.31 15.21
N ARG A 4 20.07 4.32 14.52
CA ARG A 4 19.18 4.14 13.38
C ARG A 4 20.00 4.20 12.08
N ARG A 5 19.52 3.53 11.04
CA ARG A 5 20.13 3.53 9.70
C ARG A 5 19.24 4.20 8.66
N TRP A 6 19.84 4.66 7.57
CA TRP A 6 19.13 5.06 6.37
C TRP A 6 18.88 3.82 5.50
N GLU A 7 17.65 3.64 5.05
CA GLU A 7 17.26 2.52 4.20
C GLU A 7 16.49 3.09 2.99
N VAL A 8 17.09 2.94 1.80
CA VAL A 8 16.57 3.49 0.54
C VAL A 8 16.01 2.42 -0.40
N ASN A 9 16.31 1.15 -0.10
CA ASN A 9 15.95 0.00 -0.91
C ASN A 9 15.04 -0.92 -0.13
N GLY A 10 13.88 -1.23 -0.72
CA GLY A 10 12.91 -2.16 -0.13
C GLY A 10 11.82 -1.48 0.69
N ALA A 11 10.85 -2.29 1.09
CA ALA A 11 9.75 -1.86 1.94
C ALA A 11 10.20 -1.82 3.40
N ILE A 12 9.88 -0.73 4.11
CA ILE A 12 10.11 -0.66 5.55
C ILE A 12 8.98 -1.45 6.24
N GLN A 13 9.33 -2.64 6.69
CA GLN A 13 8.39 -3.52 7.38
C GLN A 13 8.17 -3.08 8.83
N PRO A 14 7.00 -3.38 9.45
CA PRO A 14 6.66 -2.93 10.80
C PRO A 14 7.69 -3.31 11.87
N ASN A 15 8.35 -4.46 11.71
CA ASN A 15 9.37 -4.96 12.63
C ASN A 15 10.69 -4.15 12.59
N ILE A 16 11.00 -3.42 11.51
CA ILE A 16 12.25 -2.65 11.37
C ILE A 16 12.06 -1.13 11.48
N VAL A 17 10.81 -0.65 11.51
CA VAL A 17 10.45 0.78 11.64
C VAL A 17 11.24 1.49 12.75
N HIS A 18 11.43 0.83 13.90
CA HIS A 18 12.12 1.41 15.05
C HIS A 18 13.65 1.61 14.85
N ALA A 19 14.22 0.98 13.82
CA ALA A 19 15.65 0.95 13.53
C ALA A 19 16.04 1.80 12.30
N VAL A 20 15.08 2.43 11.61
CA VAL A 20 15.32 3.18 10.37
C VAL A 20 14.79 4.62 10.45
N TYR A 21 15.39 5.52 9.67
CA TYR A 21 14.81 6.84 9.41
C TYR A 21 13.90 6.77 8.19
N PHE A 22 12.68 7.27 8.32
CA PHE A 22 11.71 7.34 7.24
C PHE A 22 10.68 8.43 7.51
N VAL A 23 10.02 8.90 6.46
CA VAL A 23 8.88 9.81 6.55
C VAL A 23 7.64 8.96 6.78
N ASP A 24 6.90 9.26 7.85
CA ASP A 24 5.67 8.54 8.17
C ASP A 24 4.47 9.14 7.39
N PRO A 25 3.92 8.44 6.37
CA PRO A 25 2.75 8.89 5.61
C PRO A 25 1.42 8.71 6.36
N THR A 26 1.41 8.28 7.63
CA THR A 26 0.18 8.02 8.40
C THR A 26 -0.78 9.21 8.40
N GLU A 27 -0.28 10.42 8.64
CA GLU A 27 -1.10 11.65 8.65
C GLU A 27 -1.76 11.93 7.28
N GLU A 28 -1.11 11.55 6.19
CA GLU A 28 -1.60 11.73 4.82
C GLU A 28 -2.44 10.54 4.33
N SER A 29 -2.59 9.48 5.14
CA SER A 29 -3.27 8.25 4.74
C SER A 29 -4.75 8.22 5.10
N ARG A 30 -5.27 9.24 5.81
CA ARG A 30 -6.70 9.30 6.18
C ARG A 30 -7.67 9.17 5.00
N PRO A 31 -7.52 9.91 3.88
CA PRO A 31 -8.41 9.75 2.73
C PRO A 31 -8.33 8.35 2.10
N LEU A 32 -7.17 7.70 2.22
CA LEU A 32 -6.96 6.34 1.71
C LEU A 32 -7.62 5.30 2.62
N LEU A 33 -7.55 5.48 3.94
CA LEU A 33 -8.26 4.64 4.91
C LEU A 33 -9.77 4.71 4.70
N GLU A 34 -10.32 5.91 4.52
CA GLU A 34 -11.75 6.13 4.27
C GLU A 34 -12.21 5.35 3.03
N LYS A 35 -11.48 5.46 1.91
CA LYS A 35 -11.77 4.70 0.69
C LYS A 35 -11.73 3.18 0.90
N ILE A 36 -10.76 2.68 1.67
CA ILE A 36 -10.66 1.25 1.98
C ILE A 36 -11.84 0.81 2.85
N GLN A 37 -12.22 1.62 3.85
CA GLN A 37 -13.37 1.35 4.72
C GLN A 37 -14.70 1.37 3.95
N GLU A 38 -14.81 2.21 2.91
CA GLU A 38 -15.95 2.24 1.98
C GLU A 38 -15.94 1.06 0.98
N GLY A 39 -14.89 0.22 0.98
CA GLY A 39 -14.76 -0.90 0.06
C GLY A 39 -14.38 -0.50 -1.37
N GLN A 40 -13.84 0.71 -1.56
CA GLN A 40 -13.39 1.17 -2.88
C GLN A 40 -12.08 0.51 -3.28
N PHE A 41 -11.90 0.31 -4.59
CA PHE A 41 -10.62 -0.11 -5.14
C PHE A 41 -9.64 1.07 -5.14
N VAL A 42 -8.43 0.84 -4.65
CA VAL A 42 -7.38 1.86 -4.60
C VAL A 42 -6.06 1.32 -5.13
N ALA A 43 -5.50 2.02 -6.12
CA ALA A 43 -4.16 1.76 -6.63
C ALA A 43 -3.16 2.79 -6.10
N LEU A 44 -2.06 2.32 -5.51
CA LEU A 44 -0.93 3.15 -5.11
C LEU A 44 0.11 3.20 -6.23
N HIS A 45 0.18 4.31 -6.96
CA HIS A 45 1.17 4.55 -8.01
C HIS A 45 2.18 5.63 -7.61
N GLY A 46 3.36 5.64 -8.25
CA GLY A 46 4.41 6.62 -7.98
C GLY A 46 5.80 6.14 -8.39
N ALA A 47 6.80 7.02 -8.35
CA ALA A 47 8.17 6.73 -8.76
C ALA A 47 8.81 5.54 -8.01
N ARG A 48 9.86 4.95 -8.58
CA ARG A 48 10.68 3.95 -7.88
C ARG A 48 11.18 4.54 -6.55
N ALA A 49 11.19 3.71 -5.49
CA ALA A 49 11.60 4.11 -4.14
C ALA A 49 10.74 5.21 -3.47
N SER A 50 9.55 5.52 -3.99
CA SER A 50 8.60 6.47 -3.37
C SER A 50 7.91 5.96 -2.09
N GLY A 51 8.33 4.81 -1.55
CA GLY A 51 7.77 4.27 -0.29
C GLY A 51 6.38 3.62 -0.40
N LYS A 52 5.89 3.26 -1.59
CA LYS A 52 4.57 2.62 -1.77
C LYS A 52 4.34 1.42 -0.84
N SER A 53 5.26 0.45 -0.83
CA SER A 53 5.16 -0.74 0.01
C SER A 53 5.28 -0.41 1.51
N THR A 54 6.08 0.59 1.88
CA THR A 54 6.13 1.10 3.26
C THR A 54 4.76 1.64 3.68
N ARG A 55 4.12 2.44 2.81
CA ARG A 55 2.78 2.99 3.07
C ARG A 55 1.74 1.88 3.23
N VAL A 56 1.78 0.83 2.40
CA VAL A 56 0.89 -0.35 2.54
C VAL A 56 1.04 -1.00 3.91
N HIS A 57 2.28 -1.25 4.37
CA HIS A 57 2.49 -1.87 5.69
C HIS A 57 1.98 -1.02 6.85
N GLN A 58 2.04 0.30 6.73
CA GLN A 58 1.54 1.19 7.78
C GLN A 58 0.02 1.25 7.80
N ILE A 59 -0.62 1.29 6.63
CA ILE A 59 -2.08 1.19 6.50
C ILE A 59 -2.58 -0.14 7.08
N GLN A 60 -1.90 -1.24 6.76
CA GLN A 60 -2.21 -2.55 7.34
C GLN A 60 -2.16 -2.52 8.87
N LYS A 61 -1.14 -1.86 9.44
CA LYS A 61 -1.03 -1.71 10.89
C LYS A 61 -2.18 -0.87 11.46
N GLN A 62 -2.47 0.29 10.87
CA GLN A 62 -3.53 1.20 11.33
C GLN A 62 -4.91 0.52 11.27
N LEU A 63 -5.24 -0.15 10.16
CA LEU A 63 -6.48 -0.90 10.02
C LEU A 63 -6.61 -1.97 11.11
N ASN A 64 -5.54 -2.72 11.37
CA ASN A 64 -5.53 -3.72 12.44
C ASN A 64 -5.71 -3.06 13.84
N ASP A 65 -5.04 -1.92 14.09
CA ASP A 65 -5.15 -1.17 15.34
C ASP A 65 -6.58 -0.60 15.54
N GLU A 66 -7.29 -0.28 14.44
CA GLU A 66 -8.69 0.18 14.42
C GLU A 66 -9.73 -0.99 14.44
N GLY A 67 -9.27 -2.24 14.45
CA GLY A 67 -10.14 -3.42 14.50
C GLY A 67 -10.64 -3.92 13.13
N TYR A 68 -10.08 -3.42 12.03
CA TYR A 68 -10.33 -3.90 10.68
C TYR A 68 -9.29 -4.95 10.28
N PRO A 69 -9.63 -6.26 10.32
CA PRO A 69 -8.66 -7.30 10.02
C PRO A 69 -8.27 -7.25 8.54
N PHE A 70 -6.99 -6.99 8.28
CA PHE A 70 -6.46 -7.08 6.92
C PHE A 70 -6.39 -8.56 6.49
N LYS A 71 -7.20 -8.94 5.49
CA LYS A 71 -7.12 -10.26 4.84
C LYS A 71 -6.63 -10.05 3.42
N ASN A 72 -5.56 -10.74 3.05
CA ASN A 72 -5.18 -10.88 1.65
C ASN A 72 -5.93 -12.09 1.08
N PRO A 73 -7.05 -11.89 0.35
CA PRO A 73 -7.69 -13.00 -0.34
C PRO A 73 -6.72 -13.52 -1.42
N ASN A 74 -6.55 -14.84 -1.48
CA ASN A 74 -5.87 -15.45 -2.61
C ASN A 74 -6.79 -15.36 -3.82
N PHE A 75 -6.60 -14.32 -4.63
CA PHE A 75 -7.32 -14.18 -5.89
C PHE A 75 -6.79 -15.19 -6.92
N THR A 76 -7.71 -15.74 -7.70
CA THR A 76 -7.40 -16.47 -8.94
C THR A 76 -6.86 -15.51 -10.01
N LEU A 77 -6.18 -16.03 -11.02
CA LEU A 77 -5.68 -15.22 -12.14
C LEU A 77 -6.81 -14.44 -12.80
N GLU A 78 -7.96 -15.09 -12.99
CA GLU A 78 -9.15 -14.50 -13.61
C GLU A 78 -9.71 -13.36 -12.77
N GLN A 79 -9.75 -13.52 -11.44
CA GLN A 79 -10.17 -12.44 -10.53
C GLN A 79 -9.20 -11.27 -10.56
N VAL A 80 -7.89 -11.53 -10.60
CA VAL A 80 -6.89 -10.48 -10.73
C VAL A 80 -7.09 -9.73 -12.05
N GLN A 81 -7.20 -10.44 -13.18
CA GLN A 81 -7.43 -9.84 -14.50
C GLN A 81 -8.72 -9.03 -14.54
N PHE A 82 -9.80 -9.52 -13.94
CA PHE A 82 -11.07 -8.81 -13.85
C PHE A 82 -10.92 -7.48 -13.09
N LEU A 83 -10.31 -7.52 -11.90
CA LEU A 83 -10.08 -6.32 -11.08
C LEU A 83 -9.21 -5.28 -11.79
N TYR A 84 -8.13 -5.73 -12.46
CA TYR A 84 -7.28 -4.83 -13.23
C TYR A 84 -8.02 -4.23 -14.42
N LYS A 85 -8.88 -4.99 -15.10
CA LYS A 85 -9.68 -4.48 -16.21
C LYS A 85 -10.69 -3.43 -15.76
N GLU A 86 -11.43 -3.67 -14.66
CA GLU A 86 -12.34 -2.65 -14.11
C GLU A 86 -11.60 -1.36 -13.78
N PHE A 87 -10.39 -1.48 -13.20
CA PHE A 87 -9.54 -0.34 -12.92
C PHE A 87 -9.02 0.35 -14.19
N GLU A 88 -8.59 -0.40 -15.21
CA GLU A 88 -8.17 0.16 -16.51
C GLU A 88 -9.31 0.95 -17.16
N ASP A 89 -10.53 0.39 -17.16
CA ASP A 89 -11.72 1.00 -17.76
C ASP A 89 -12.12 2.28 -16.99
N GLU A 90 -12.11 2.27 -15.65
CA GLU A 90 -12.43 3.44 -14.81
C GLU A 90 -11.47 4.61 -15.06
N TYR A 91 -10.18 4.32 -15.23
CA TYR A 91 -9.13 5.34 -15.36
C TYR A 91 -8.68 5.56 -16.82
N ASN A 92 -9.32 4.90 -17.79
CA ASN A 92 -8.98 4.94 -19.22
C ASN A 92 -7.49 4.70 -19.48
N LEU A 93 -6.94 3.67 -18.84
CA LEU A 93 -5.53 3.30 -18.92
C LEU A 93 -5.30 2.35 -20.10
N THR A 94 -4.29 2.65 -20.92
CA THR A 94 -3.72 1.70 -21.87
C THR A 94 -2.42 1.14 -21.29
N ILE A 95 -2.43 -0.14 -20.90
CA ILE A 95 -1.20 -0.86 -20.57
C ILE A 95 -0.60 -1.35 -21.89
N ASP A 96 0.62 -0.92 -22.21
CA ASP A 96 1.37 -1.47 -23.33
C ASP A 96 1.58 -2.98 -23.09
N GLN A 97 1.19 -3.81 -24.06
CA GLN A 97 1.55 -5.22 -24.04
C GLN A 97 3.07 -5.32 -24.32
N GLU A 98 3.81 -5.96 -23.42
CA GLU A 98 5.25 -6.27 -23.60
C GLU A 98 5.52 -7.04 -24.90
#